data_AF-A0AAC9RJA7-F1
#
_entry.id   AF-A0AAC9RJA7-F1
#
_cell.length_a   1.000
_cell.length_b   1.000
_cell.length_c   1.000
_cell.angle_alpha   90.00
_cell.angle_beta   90.00
_cell.angle_gamma   90.00
#
_symmetry.space_group_name_H-M   'P 1'
#
loop_
_entity.id
_entity.type
_entity.pdbx_description
1 polymer ?
#
loop_
_entity_poly.entity_id
_entity_poly.type
_entity_poly.pdbx_seq_one_letter_code
_entity_poly.pdbx_strand_id
1 'polypeptide(L)'
;MTTINKLQQALNSAKSLQTDLKTFSMDTEDQQAQQMFNQLSTNLDTTIQMLQGRVDFVNSEEPQYLQQSLGMQQQQKNQQQLNQQLNKTNQNKLK
;
A
#
# COMPACT_ATOMS: atom_id res chain seq x y z
N MET A 1 -0.54 -5.11 9.67
CA MET A 1 -1.20 -4.43 8.52
C MET A 1 -2.60 -4.06 8.94
N THR A 2 -2.96 -2.78 8.81
CA THR A 2 -4.33 -2.28 9.00
C THR A 2 -5.23 -2.74 7.85
N THR A 3 -6.55 -2.64 8.02
CA THR A 3 -7.53 -2.93 6.97
C THR A 3 -7.29 -2.06 5.73
N ILE A 4 -6.99 -0.78 5.91
CA ILE A 4 -6.64 0.14 4.82
C ILE A 4 -5.41 -0.33 4.03
N ASN A 5 -4.34 -0.79 4.71
CA ASN A 5 -3.14 -1.27 4.03
C ASN A 5 -3.44 -2.53 3.18
N LYS A 6 -4.32 -3.42 3.66
CA LYS A 6 -4.74 -4.61 2.90
C LYS A 6 -5.57 -4.22 1.67
N LEU A 7 -6.48 -3.26 1.81
CA LEU A 7 -7.30 -2.75 0.70
C LEU A 7 -6.45 -2.07 -0.38
N GLN A 8 -5.50 -1.22 0.02
CA GLN A 8 -4.57 -0.57 -0.89
C GLN A 8 -3.69 -1.59 -1.62
N GLN A 9 -3.20 -2.63 -0.92
CA GLN A 9 -2.44 -3.70 -1.55
C GLN A 9 -3.27 -4.44 -2.59
N ALA A 10 -4.51 -4.82 -2.28
CA ALA A 10 -5.40 -5.49 -3.21
C ALA A 10 -5.74 -4.63 -4.44
N LEU A 11 -6.01 -3.34 -4.23
CA LEU A 11 -6.25 -2.37 -5.29
C LEU A 11 -5.03 -2.24 -6.23
N ASN A 12 -3.82 -2.17 -5.67
CA ASN A 12 -2.60 -2.08 -6.45
C ASN A 12 -2.36 -3.37 -7.24
N SER A 13 -2.54 -4.54 -6.63
CA SER A 13 -2.44 -5.83 -7.34
C SER A 13 -3.43 -5.93 -8.50
N ALA A 14 -4.66 -5.44 -8.33
CA ALA A 14 -5.67 -5.42 -9.41
C ALA A 14 -5.26 -4.48 -10.55
N LYS A 15 -4.75 -3.29 -10.26
CA LYS A 15 -4.25 -2.33 -11.27
C LYS A 15 -3.03 -2.89 -12.02
N SER A 16 -2.11 -3.56 -11.32
CA SER A 16 -0.98 -4.25 -11.94
C SER A 16 -1.46 -5.34 -12.90
N LEU A 17 -2.35 -6.23 -12.44
CA LEU A 17 -2.91 -7.29 -13.28
C LEU A 17 -3.63 -6.72 -14.52
N GLN A 18 -4.40 -5.64 -14.37
CA GLN A 18 -5.05 -4.99 -15.51
C GLN A 18 -4.03 -4.49 -16.55
N THR A 19 -2.91 -3.92 -16.07
CA THR A 19 -1.81 -3.44 -16.93
C THR A 19 -1.14 -4.62 -17.63
N ASP A 20 -0.83 -5.68 -16.90
CA ASP A 20 -0.22 -6.90 -17.46
C ASP A 20 -1.12 -7.49 -18.56
N LEU A 21 -2.44 -7.55 -18.35
CA LEU A 21 -3.39 -8.01 -19.36
C LEU A 21 -3.42 -7.13 -20.62
N LYS A 22 -3.29 -5.81 -20.48
CA LYS A 22 -3.15 -4.90 -21.65
C LYS A 22 -1.84 -5.16 -22.39
N THR A 23 -0.75 -5.37 -21.65
CA THR A 23 0.54 -5.71 -22.26
C THR A 23 0.44 -7.04 -23.00
N PHE A 24 -0.17 -8.07 -22.41
CA PHE A 24 -0.35 -9.36 -23.08
C PHE A 24 -1.23 -9.27 -24.33
N SER A 25 -2.24 -8.40 -24.35
CA SER A 25 -3.05 -8.19 -25.56
C SER A 25 -2.29 -7.49 -26.69
N MET A 26 -1.28 -6.68 -26.35
CA MET A 26 -0.39 -6.04 -27.32
C MET A 26 0.72 -6.96 -27.82
N ASP A 27 1.27 -7.80 -26.94
CA ASP A 27 2.43 -8.65 -27.23
C ASP A 27 2.05 -9.96 -27.94
N THR A 28 0.79 -10.40 -27.83
CA THR A 28 0.34 -11.66 -28.43
C THR A 28 0.02 -11.51 -29.93
N GLU A 29 0.45 -12.48 -30.72
CA GLU A 29 0.10 -12.59 -32.15
C GLU A 29 -1.21 -13.37 -32.37
N ASP A 30 -1.75 -14.02 -31.33
CA ASP A 30 -3.01 -14.76 -31.39
C ASP A 30 -4.20 -13.79 -31.25
N GLN A 31 -5.01 -13.69 -32.31
CA GLN A 31 -6.17 -12.78 -32.34
C GLN A 31 -7.25 -13.12 -31.29
N GLN A 32 -7.44 -14.41 -30.97
CA GLN A 32 -8.39 -14.82 -29.94
C GLN A 32 -7.86 -14.45 -28.55
N ALA A 33 -6.56 -14.67 -28.30
CA ALA A 33 -5.92 -14.29 -27.04
C ALA A 33 -5.94 -12.76 -26.85
N GLN A 34 -5.68 -11.98 -27.91
CA GLN A 34 -5.77 -10.52 -27.86
C GLN A 34 -7.17 -10.05 -27.42
N GLN A 35 -8.23 -10.61 -28.01
CA GLN A 35 -9.61 -10.27 -27.62
C GLN A 35 -9.90 -10.69 -26.17
N MET A 36 -9.47 -11.89 -25.78
CA MET A 36 -9.64 -12.39 -24.41
C MET A 36 -8.95 -11.47 -23.39
N PHE A 37 -7.69 -11.11 -23.59
CA PHE A 37 -6.95 -10.26 -22.66
C PHE A 37 -7.54 -8.84 -22.57
N ASN A 38 -7.99 -8.27 -23.69
CA ASN A 38 -8.68 -6.98 -23.70
C ASN A 38 -10.01 -7.04 -22.91
N GLN A 39 -10.79 -8.11 -23.07
CA GLN A 39 -12.02 -8.32 -22.29
C GLN A 39 -11.73 -8.47 -20.79
N LEU A 40 -10.74 -9.29 -20.43
CA LEU A 40 -10.34 -9.47 -19.03
C LEU A 40 -9.90 -8.15 -18.40
N SER A 41 -9.07 -7.37 -19.11
CA SER A 41 -8.62 -6.05 -18.65
C SER A 41 -9.79 -5.08 -18.42
N THR A 42 -10.77 -5.07 -19.34
CA THR A 42 -11.98 -4.24 -19.23
C THR A 42 -12.86 -4.69 -18.07
N ASN A 43 -13.06 -6.00 -17.88
CA ASN A 43 -13.85 -6.54 -16.77
C ASN A 43 -13.24 -6.20 -15.39
N LEU A 44 -11.92 -6.00 -15.33
CA LEU A 44 -11.22 -5.56 -14.13
C LEU A 44 -11.52 -4.10 -13.74
N ASP A 45 -11.97 -3.24 -14.66
CA ASP A 45 -12.28 -1.83 -14.36
C ASP A 45 -13.31 -1.70 -13.24
N THR A 46 -14.41 -2.43 -13.31
CA THR A 46 -15.46 -2.41 -12.27
C THR A 46 -14.90 -2.86 -10.92
N THR A 47 -14.06 -3.89 -10.90
CA THR A 47 -13.41 -4.37 -9.67
C THR A 47 -12.50 -3.31 -9.06
N ILE A 48 -11.68 -2.66 -9.89
CA ILE A 48 -10.78 -1.57 -9.47
C ILE A 48 -11.58 -0.39 -8.91
N GLN A 49 -12.67 0.00 -9.58
CA GLN A 49 -13.52 1.10 -9.12
C GLN A 49 -14.18 0.81 -7.77
N MET A 50 -14.71 -0.41 -7.58
CA MET A 50 -15.30 -0.81 -6.29
C MET A 50 -14.26 -0.84 -5.16
N LEU A 51 -13.06 -1.35 -5.43
CA LEU A 51 -11.96 -1.37 -4.45
C LEU A 51 -11.49 0.05 -4.11
N GLN A 52 -11.39 0.94 -5.09
CA GLN A 52 -11.06 2.35 -4.88
C GLN A 52 -12.11 3.02 -3.99
N GLY A 53 -13.40 2.85 -4.29
CA GLY A 53 -14.47 3.40 -3.44
C GLY A 53 -14.41 2.89 -2.00
N ARG A 54 -14.02 1.62 -1.79
CA ARG A 54 -13.83 1.08 -0.43
C ARG A 54 -12.61 1.68 0.27
N VAL A 55 -11.49 1.88 -0.44
CA VAL A 55 -10.31 2.57 0.08
C VAL A 55 -10.67 3.98 0.52
N ASP A 56 -11.41 4.72 -0.31
CA ASP A 56 -11.78 6.10 -0.04
C ASP A 56 -12.71 6.19 1.19
N PHE A 57 -13.70 5.31 1.29
CA PHE A 57 -14.58 5.21 2.46
C PHE A 57 -13.82 4.87 3.74
N VAL A 58 -12.91 3.90 3.72
CA VAL A 58 -12.14 3.56 4.93
C VAL A 58 -11.20 4.70 5.33
N ASN A 59 -10.61 5.41 4.36
CA ASN A 59 -9.81 6.61 4.64
C ASN A 59 -10.64 7.72 5.29
N SER A 60 -11.91 7.89 4.93
CA SER A 60 -12.78 8.90 5.55
C SER A 60 -13.28 8.50 6.94
N GLU A 61 -13.49 7.21 7.20
CA GLU A 61 -14.01 6.70 8.48
C GLU A 61 -12.91 6.45 9.53
N GLU A 62 -11.65 6.26 9.11
CA GLU A 62 -10.53 5.96 10.01
C GLU A 62 -9.45 7.08 10.11
N PRO A 63 -9.77 8.39 10.24
CA PRO A 63 -8.73 9.43 10.41
C PRO A 63 -7.93 9.22 11.71
N GLN A 64 -8.55 8.61 12.72
CA GLN A 64 -7.91 8.29 14.00
C GLN A 64 -6.80 7.22 13.87
N TYR A 65 -6.87 6.31 12.89
CA TYR A 65 -5.81 5.31 12.66
C TYR A 65 -4.56 5.94 12.05
N LEU A 66 -4.74 6.94 11.18
CA LEU A 66 -3.61 7.73 10.68
C LEU A 66 -2.89 8.37 11.87
N GLN A 67 -3.64 8.99 12.78
CA GLN A 67 -3.11 9.61 13.99
C GLN A 67 -2.47 8.59 14.95
N GLN A 68 -3.06 7.41 15.12
CA GLN A 68 -2.50 6.36 15.96
C GLN A 68 -1.22 5.77 15.38
N SER A 69 -1.13 5.58 14.06
CA SER A 69 0.08 5.09 13.39
C SER A 69 1.24 6.10 13.50
N LEU A 70 0.95 7.39 13.31
CA LEU A 70 1.90 8.49 13.48
C LEU A 70 2.35 8.61 14.95
N GLY A 71 1.42 8.50 15.90
CA GLY A 71 1.73 8.55 17.33
C GLY A 71 2.68 7.43 17.78
N MET A 72 2.45 6.19 17.30
CA MET A 72 3.33 5.06 17.63
C MET A 72 4.74 5.22 17.02
N GLN A 73 4.86 5.79 15.82
CA GLN A 73 6.17 6.05 15.21
C GLN A 73 6.95 7.13 15.96
N GLN A 74 6.27 8.15 16.50
CA GLN A 74 6.87 9.19 17.31
C GLN A 74 7.40 8.64 18.64
N GLN A 75 6.66 7.74 19.30
CA GLN A 75 7.08 7.10 20.56
C GLN A 75 8.34 6.25 20.39
N GLN A 76 8.44 5.47 19.31
CA GLN A 76 9.63 4.66 19.04
C GLN A 76 10.87 5.52 18.77
N LYS A 77 10.73 6.61 18.01
CA LYS A 77 11.84 7.55 17.77
C LYS A 77 12.32 8.21 19.07
N ASN A 78 11.40 8.63 19.93
CA ASN A 78 11.76 9.28 21.20
C ASN A 78 12.50 8.31 22.14
N GLN A 79 12.09 7.05 22.21
CA GLN A 79 12.76 6.05 23.05
C GLN A 79 14.16 5.69 22.53
N GLN A 80 14.35 5.62 21.21
CA GLN A 80 15.68 5.41 20.62
C GLN A 80 16.63 6.59 20.87
N GLN A 81 16.13 7.82 20.79
CA GLN A 81 16.94 9.02 21.08
C GLN A 81 17.36 9.08 22.56
N LEU A 82 16.46 8.74 23.48
CA LEU A 82 16.77 8.68 24.90
C LEU A 82 17.88 7.66 25.21
N ASN A 83 17.80 6.47 24.63
CA ASN A 83 18.82 5.43 24.80
C ASN A 83 20.19 5.85 24.24
N GLN A 84 20.22 6.59 23.13
CA GLN A 84 21.47 7.13 22.58
C GLN A 84 22.08 8.22 23.47
N GLN A 85 21.27 9.07 24.10
CA GLN A 85 21.76 10.10 25.03
C GLN A 85 22.29 9.50 26.34
N LEU A 86 21.63 8.46 26.87
CA LEU A 86 22.11 7.72 28.05
C LEU A 86 23.48 7.08 27.79
N ASN A 87 23.66 6.45 26.63
CA ASN A 87 24.93 5.83 26.25
C ASN A 87 26.08 6.84 26.08
N LYS A 88 25.79 8.03 25.51
CA LYS A 88 26.79 9.12 25.39
C LYS A 88 27.17 9.70 26.76
N THR A 89 26.21 9.85 27.65
CA THR A 89 26.44 10.40 29.01
C THR A 89 27.29 9.44 29.85
N ASN A 90 27.05 8.13 29.75
CA ASN A 90 27.84 7.13 30.48
C ASN A 90 29.28 7.05 29.98
N GLN A 91 29.52 7.18 28.67
CA GLN A 91 30.88 7.20 28.12
C GLN A 91 31.69 8.44 28.54
N ASN A 92 31.02 9.57 28.78
CA ASN A 92 31.69 10.80 29.24
C ASN A 92 31.97 10.83 30.75
N LYS A 93 31.39 9.91 31.55
CA LYS A 93 31.66 9.78 32.99
C LYS A 93 32.77 8.77 33.33
N LEU A 94 33.22 7.98 32.36
CA LEU A 94 34.32 7.00 32.50
C LEU A 94 35.67 7.50 31.95
N LYS A 95 35.75 8.78 31.57
CA LYS A 95 36.99 9.49 31.28
C LYS A 95 37.25 10.52 32.37
#